data_AF-A0A969S3J0-F1
#
_entry.id   AF-A0A969S3J0-F1
#
_cell.length_a   1.000
_cell.length_b   1.000
_cell.length_c   1.000
_cell.angle_alpha   90.00
_cell.angle_beta   90.00
_cell.angle_gamma   90.00
#
_symmetry.space_group_name_H-M   'P 1'
#
loop_
_entity.id
_entity.type
_entity.pdbx_description
1 polymer ?
#
loop_
_entity_poly.entity_id
_entity_poly.type
_entity_poly.pdbx_seq_one_letter_code
_entity_poly.pdbx_strand_id
1 'polypeptide(L)'
;MTPREQLIQEVLQAPEGMVAVLLKVLALLKRGILYFRVETGDVWVSVPESGSRPFGLCAGEFEVPDDFDAPLPDEILSLFED
;
A
#
# COMPACT_ATOMS: atom_id res chain seq x y z
N MET A 1 -36.39 -5.97 -3.15
CA MET A 1 -35.14 -5.74 -3.88
C MET A 1 -34.13 -6.78 -3.41
N THR A 2 -33.52 -7.52 -4.33
CA THR A 2 -32.46 -8.48 -4.01
C THR A 2 -31.12 -7.76 -3.80
N PRO A 3 -30.14 -8.35 -3.08
CA PRO A 3 -28.81 -7.76 -2.94
C PRO A 3 -28.12 -7.46 -4.28
N ARG A 4 -28.39 -8.29 -5.30
CA ARG A 4 -27.88 -8.09 -6.66
C ARG A 4 -28.51 -6.85 -7.32
N GLU A 5 -29.83 -6.70 -7.21
CA GLU A 5 -30.54 -5.54 -7.78
C GLU A 5 -30.10 -4.24 -7.11
N GLN A 6 -29.89 -4.26 -5.78
CA GLN A 6 -29.37 -3.11 -5.04
C GLN A 6 -27.99 -2.68 -5.56
N LEU A 7 -27.06 -3.62 -5.68
CA LEU A 7 -25.71 -3.33 -6.16
C LEU A 7 -25.73 -2.75 -7.57
N ILE A 8 -26.58 -3.28 -8.46
CA ILE A 8 -26.72 -2.75 -9.82
C ILE A 8 -27.16 -1.29 -9.78
N GLN A 9 -28.16 -0.95 -8.95
CA GLN A 9 -28.64 0.43 -8.85
C GLN A 9 -27.57 1.39 -8.30
N GLU A 10 -26.81 0.97 -7.29
CA GLU A 10 -25.74 1.78 -6.72
C GLU A 10 -24.60 2.03 -7.72
N VAL A 11 -24.21 1.01 -8.50
CA VAL A 11 -23.16 1.15 -9.53
C VAL A 11 -23.60 2.06 -10.67
N LEU A 12 -24.88 2.01 -11.06
CA LEU A 12 -25.42 2.88 -12.12
C LEU A 12 -25.41 4.36 -11.75
N GLN A 13 -25.46 4.70 -10.46
CA GLN A 13 -25.42 6.08 -9.96
C GLN A 13 -24.01 6.54 -9.60
N ALA A 14 -23.00 5.67 -9.68
CA ALA A 14 -21.64 6.00 -9.31
C ALA A 14 -20.98 6.89 -10.37
N PRO A 15 -20.11 7.85 -9.96
CA PRO A 15 -19.25 8.58 -10.89
C PRO A 15 -18.34 7.63 -11.68
N GLU A 16 -18.05 7.95 -12.94
CA GLU A 16 -17.23 7.10 -13.83
C GLU A 16 -15.86 6.74 -13.21
N GLY A 17 -15.24 7.69 -12.48
CA GLY A 17 -14.00 7.46 -11.76
C GLY A 17 -14.08 6.37 -10.67
N MET A 18 -15.23 6.23 -10.01
CA MET A 18 -15.47 5.17 -9.01
C MET A 18 -15.73 3.82 -9.66
N VAL A 19 -16.37 3.78 -10.83
CA VAL A 19 -16.61 2.53 -11.58
C VAL A 19 -15.28 1.87 -11.94
N ALA A 20 -14.31 2.65 -12.41
CA ALA A 20 -12.97 2.16 -12.70
C ALA A 20 -12.28 1.56 -11.47
N VAL A 21 -12.46 2.16 -10.29
CA VAL A 21 -11.95 1.62 -9.02
C VAL A 21 -12.62 0.31 -8.67
N LEU A 22 -13.96 0.25 -8.73
CA LEU A 22 -14.72 -0.95 -8.41
C LEU A 22 -14.32 -2.14 -9.30
N LEU A 23 -14.11 -1.91 -10.59
CA LEU A 23 -13.60 -2.93 -11.51
C LEU A 23 -12.22 -3.46 -11.10
N LYS A 24 -11.31 -2.57 -10.67
CA LYS A 24 -10.00 -2.97 -10.14
C LYS A 24 -10.16 -3.80 -8.86
N VAL A 25 -11.00 -3.38 -7.92
CA VAL A 25 -11.27 -4.14 -6.68
C VAL A 25 -11.79 -5.54 -7.01
N LEU A 26 -12.80 -5.65 -7.88
CA LEU A 26 -13.36 -6.95 -8.29
C LEU A 26 -12.31 -7.84 -8.97
N ALA A 27 -11.44 -7.27 -9.81
CA ALA A 27 -10.36 -8.02 -10.45
C ALA A 27 -9.33 -8.53 -9.43
N LEU A 28 -9.06 -7.77 -8.37
CA LEU A 28 -8.12 -8.14 -7.31
C LEU A 28 -8.68 -9.21 -6.38
N LEU A 29 -9.95 -9.10 -5.99
CA LEU A 29 -10.65 -10.13 -5.22
C LEU A 29 -10.66 -11.46 -5.98
N LYS A 30 -10.90 -11.44 -7.30
CA LYS A 30 -10.82 -12.64 -8.16
C LYS A 30 -9.41 -13.25 -8.21
N ARG A 31 -8.38 -12.45 -7.99
CA ARG A 31 -6.96 -12.87 -7.96
C ARG A 31 -6.48 -13.30 -6.57
N GLY A 32 -7.33 -13.25 -5.54
CA GLY A 32 -6.94 -13.57 -4.15
C GLY A 32 -6.00 -12.54 -3.52
N ILE A 33 -5.92 -11.32 -4.08
CA ILE A 33 -5.08 -10.25 -3.57
C ILE A 33 -5.83 -9.55 -2.44
N LEU A 34 -5.34 -9.70 -1.21
CA LEU A 34 -5.95 -9.17 0.01
C LEU A 34 -5.60 -7.71 0.30
N TYR A 35 -4.57 -7.16 -0.37
CA TYR A 35 -4.05 -5.81 -0.14
C TYR A 35 -3.63 -5.16 -1.45
N PHE A 36 -4.07 -3.94 -1.70
CA PHE A 36 -3.68 -3.16 -2.86
C PHE A 36 -3.77 -1.67 -2.56
N ARG A 37 -2.87 -0.89 -3.15
CA ARG A 37 -2.92 0.58 -3.11
C ARG A 37 -3.63 1.07 -4.37
N VAL A 38 -4.68 1.86 -4.19
CA VAL A 38 -5.35 2.53 -5.31
C VAL A 38 -4.81 3.94 -5.41
N GLU A 39 -3.98 4.21 -6.41
CA GLU A 39 -3.66 5.58 -6.80
C GLU A 39 -4.77 6.07 -7.74
N THR A 40 -5.83 6.59 -7.14
CA THR A 40 -6.80 7.46 -7.84
C THR A 40 -6.66 8.81 -7.17
N GLY A 41 -6.45 9.88 -7.95
CA GLY A 41 -6.38 11.23 -7.42
C GLY A 41 -7.48 11.53 -6.39
N ASP A 42 -7.13 12.34 -5.39
CA ASP A 42 -7.93 12.97 -4.33
C ASP A 42 -8.84 12.09 -3.45
N VAL A 43 -8.89 10.75 -3.63
CA VAL A 43 -9.72 9.87 -2.80
C VAL A 43 -8.85 8.90 -1.99
N TRP A 44 -8.73 9.17 -0.69
CA TRP A 44 -8.10 8.26 0.27
C TRP A 44 -9.12 7.26 0.81
N VAL A 45 -8.99 6.00 0.42
CA VAL A 45 -9.72 4.90 1.07
C VAL A 45 -8.83 4.34 2.18
N SER A 46 -9.15 4.63 3.44
CA SER A 46 -8.49 4.03 4.59
C SER A 46 -9.05 2.63 4.83
N VAL A 47 -8.28 1.60 4.49
CA VAL A 47 -8.49 0.23 4.98
C VAL A 47 -8.38 0.27 6.52
N PRO A 48 -9.25 -0.42 7.29
CA PRO A 48 -9.12 -0.45 8.75
C PRO A 48 -7.68 -0.86 9.12
N GLU A 49 -7.06 -0.10 10.02
CA GLU A 49 -5.70 -0.36 10.49
C GLU A 49 -5.61 -1.82 10.92
N SER A 50 -4.95 -2.66 10.11
CA SER A 50 -4.22 -3.76 10.69
C SER A 50 -3.21 -3.10 11.62
N GLY A 51 -3.43 -3.28 12.93
CA GLY A 51 -2.92 -2.40 13.99
C GLY A 51 -1.49 -1.93 13.77
N SER A 52 -1.22 -0.69 14.20
CA SER A 52 0.11 -0.05 14.14
C SER A 52 1.22 -1.09 14.27
N ARG A 53 2.10 -1.14 13.26
CA ARG A 53 3.26 -2.03 13.30
C ARG A 53 3.96 -1.81 14.64
N PRO A 54 4.26 -2.87 15.42
CA PRO A 54 4.92 -2.68 16.70
C PRO A 54 6.23 -1.92 16.46
N PHE A 55 6.46 -0.90 17.27
CA PHE A 55 7.69 -0.12 17.21
C PHE A 55 8.88 -1.02 17.51
N GLY A 56 9.91 -0.99 16.64
CA GLY A 56 11.14 -1.75 16.84
C GLY A 56 10.96 -3.25 16.77
N LEU A 57 10.61 -3.79 15.59
CA LEU A 57 10.45 -5.23 15.36
C LEU A 57 11.63 -6.09 15.83
N CYS A 58 12.84 -5.53 15.81
CA CYS A 58 14.09 -6.16 16.22
C CYS A 58 14.84 -5.31 17.27
N ALA A 59 14.11 -4.62 18.15
CA ALA A 59 14.73 -3.76 19.16
C ALA A 59 15.69 -4.55 20.06
N GLY A 60 16.96 -4.15 20.09
CA GLY A 60 17.99 -4.81 20.90
C GLY A 60 18.57 -6.09 20.28
N GLU A 61 18.15 -6.50 19.08
CA GLU A 61 18.74 -7.66 18.38
C GLU A 61 20.03 -7.30 17.61
N PHE A 62 20.30 -6.01 17.42
CA PHE A 62 21.48 -5.52 16.70
C PHE A 62 22.30 -4.60 17.59
N GLU A 63 23.60 -4.81 17.59
CA GLU A 63 24.56 -3.88 18.16
C GLU A 63 25.00 -2.91 17.06
N VAL A 64 24.93 -1.61 17.34
CA VAL A 64 25.42 -0.58 16.43
C VAL A 64 26.92 -0.42 16.68
N PRO A 65 27.78 -0.64 15.66
CA PRO A 65 29.22 -0.40 15.79
C PRO A 65 29.54 1.07 16.11
N ASP A 66 30.64 1.31 16.82
CA ASP A 66 31.08 2.67 17.17
C ASP A 66 31.35 3.57 15.95
N ASP A 67 31.62 2.97 14.79
CA ASP A 67 31.92 3.64 13.52
C ASP A 67 30.73 3.66 12.55
N PHE A 68 29.51 3.35 12.99
CA PHE A 68 28.33 3.33 12.12
C PHE A 68 28.07 4.68 11.41
N ASP A 69 28.34 5.78 12.09
CA ASP A 69 28.18 7.14 11.55
C ASP A 69 29.42 7.62 10.75
N ALA A 70 30.44 6.78 10.58
CA ALA A 70 31.60 7.11 9.77
C ALA A 70 31.20 7.27 8.28
N PRO A 71 31.93 8.11 7.52
CA PRO A 71 31.71 8.20 6.08
C PRO A 71 31.91 6.82 5.42
N LEU A 72 31.12 6.55 4.38
CA LEU A 72 31.30 5.35 3.57
C LEU A 72 32.70 5.37 2.88
N PRO A 73 33.34 4.21 2.70
CA PRO A 73 34.57 4.10 1.93
C PRO A 73 34.43 4.63 0.50
N ASP A 74 35.50 5.25 -0.02
CA ASP A 74 35.54 5.86 -1.36
C ASP A 74 35.14 4.87 -2.48
N GLU A 75 35.56 3.62 -2.34
CA GLU A 75 35.22 2.54 -3.26
C GLU A 75 33.71 2.22 -3.30
N ILE A 76 33.01 2.36 -2.16
CA ILE A 76 31.54 2.24 -2.11
C ILE A 76 30.87 3.48 -2.69
N LEU A 77 31.36 4.68 -2.36
CA LEU A 77 30.81 5.94 -2.88
C LEU A 77 30.87 6.00 -4.41
N SER A 78 31.95 5.50 -5.02
CA SER A 78 32.11 5.43 -6.48
C SER A 78 31.03 4.62 -7.20
N LEU A 79 30.33 3.70 -6.52
CA LEU A 79 29.23 2.92 -7.09
C LEU A 79 27.95 3.73 -7.30
N PHE A 80 27.87 4.96 -6.78
CA PHE A 80 26.68 5.81 -6.83
C PHE A 80 26.82 7.02 -7.78
N GLU A 81 27.99 7.23 -8.39
CA GLU A 81 28.31 8.42 -9.21
C GLU A 81 28.20 8.21 -10.73
N ASP A 82 27.51 7.14 -11.17
CA ASP A 82 27.24 6.82 -12.59
C ASP A 82 26.04 7.59 -13.20
#